data_AF-A0A417WS99-F1
#
_entry.id   AF-A0A417WS99-F1
#
_cell.length_a   1.000
_cell.length_b   1.000
_cell.length_c   1.000
_cell.angle_alpha   90.00
_cell.angle_beta   90.00
_cell.angle_gamma   90.00
#
_symmetry.space_group_name_H-M   'P 1'
#
loop_
_entity.id
_entity.type
_entity.pdbx_description
1 polymer ?
#
loop_
_entity_poly.entity_id
_entity_poly.type
_entity_poly.pdbx_seq_one_letter_code
_entity_poly.pdbx_strand_id
1 'polypeptide(L)'
;MADKMIENNQVVIMGEIVSPFTFSHQVFGEGFYLVDVMVKRLSESQDIIPVMVSERLVDVSQDYQGEWICISGQFRSYNRHEEKKNRLVLSVFARELSFVEEEDDSVKSNQIYLDGYICKPPVYRKTPLGREIADLLIAVNRPYGKSDYIPCICWGRNARYASAFAVGGHVLIWGRIQSREYMKRLSETEMEKRTAYEVSVSKLEYSES
;
A
#
# COMPACT_ATOMS: atom_id res chain seq x y z
N MET A 1 6.86 -5.08 23.11
CA MET A 1 7.09 -5.81 21.84
C MET A 1 5.92 -5.67 20.87
N ALA A 2 4.66 -5.77 21.32
CA ALA A 2 3.49 -5.51 20.46
C ALA A 2 3.36 -4.02 20.02
N ASP A 3 3.66 -3.07 20.90
CA ASP A 3 3.63 -1.62 20.58
C ASP A 3 4.59 -1.22 19.45
N LYS A 4 5.85 -1.67 19.52
CA LYS A 4 6.86 -1.40 18.47
C LYS A 4 6.46 -1.94 17.08
N MET A 5 5.60 -2.95 17.00
CA MET A 5 5.12 -3.53 15.72
C MET A 5 3.87 -2.83 15.18
N ILE A 6 3.20 -2.02 15.99
CA ILE A 6 2.20 -1.07 15.50
C ILE A 6 2.91 0.10 14.84
N GLU A 7 4.07 0.48 15.38
CA GLU A 7 4.84 1.62 14.89
C GLU A 7 5.52 1.38 13.54
N ASN A 8 5.80 0.12 13.16
CA ASN A 8 6.61 -0.17 11.97
C ASN A 8 5.86 -0.16 10.63
N ASN A 9 4.53 -0.07 10.66
CA ASN A 9 3.68 -0.02 9.47
C ASN A 9 2.48 0.86 9.79
N GLN A 10 2.58 2.13 9.40
CA GLN A 10 1.54 3.13 9.68
C GLN A 10 1.06 3.72 8.38
N VAL A 11 -0.25 3.70 8.19
CA VAL A 11 -0.93 4.32 7.04
C VAL A 11 -1.99 5.26 7.56
N VAL A 12 -2.04 6.45 6.98
CA VAL A 12 -3.20 7.34 7.06
C VAL A 12 -3.62 7.67 5.64
N ILE A 13 -4.85 7.31 5.28
CA ILE A 13 -5.48 7.74 4.03
C ILE A 13 -6.79 8.45 4.31
N MET A 14 -7.10 9.46 3.52
CA MET A 14 -8.37 10.16 3.53
C MET A 14 -8.87 10.24 2.09
N GLY A 15 -10.13 9.90 1.87
CA GLY A 15 -10.69 9.88 0.53
C GLY A 15 -12.14 9.45 0.50
N GLU A 16 -12.68 9.41 -0.72
CA GLU A 16 -14.06 9.06 -1.01
C GLU A 16 -14.20 7.55 -1.22
N ILE A 17 -15.24 6.94 -0.66
CA ILE A 17 -15.60 5.54 -0.96
C ILE A 17 -16.17 5.49 -2.38
N VAL A 18 -15.61 4.62 -3.24
CA VAL A 18 -16.00 4.53 -4.66
C VAL A 18 -16.43 3.11 -5.08
N SER A 19 -16.61 2.21 -4.13
CA SER A 19 -17.16 0.88 -4.38
C SER A 19 -17.96 0.36 -3.18
N PRO A 20 -18.88 -0.61 -3.38
CA PRO A 20 -19.57 -1.25 -2.27
C PRO A 20 -18.65 -2.19 -1.49
N PHE A 21 -19.01 -2.47 -0.23
CA PHE A 21 -18.31 -3.45 0.59
C PHE A 21 -18.49 -4.87 0.03
N THR A 22 -17.37 -5.54 -0.23
CA THR A 22 -17.36 -6.92 -0.73
C THR A 22 -16.77 -7.85 0.33
N PHE A 23 -17.51 -8.87 0.76
CA PHE A 23 -17.02 -9.85 1.73
C PHE A 23 -15.71 -10.49 1.25
N SER A 24 -14.73 -10.55 2.15
CA SER A 24 -13.42 -11.16 1.90
C SER A 24 -13.29 -12.50 2.61
N HIS A 25 -13.35 -12.49 3.94
CA HIS A 25 -13.17 -13.66 4.78
C HIS A 25 -13.66 -13.38 6.20
N GLN A 26 -13.77 -14.43 7.01
CA GLN A 26 -14.15 -14.34 8.42
C GLN A 26 -13.09 -14.98 9.30
N VAL A 27 -12.74 -14.32 10.41
CA VAL A 27 -11.77 -14.80 11.39
C VAL A 27 -12.39 -14.71 12.77
N PHE A 28 -12.46 -15.83 13.50
CA PHE A 28 -13.03 -15.89 14.86
C PHE A 28 -14.43 -15.24 15.00
N GLY A 29 -15.28 -15.35 13.97
CA GLY A 29 -16.62 -14.75 13.99
C GLY A 29 -16.70 -13.30 13.53
N GLU A 30 -15.56 -12.68 13.17
CA GLU A 30 -15.49 -11.31 12.65
C GLU A 30 -15.32 -11.33 11.13
N GLY A 31 -16.25 -10.70 10.42
CA GLY A 31 -16.23 -10.51 8.97
C GLY A 31 -15.32 -9.36 8.54
N PHE A 32 -14.53 -9.61 7.50
CA PHE A 32 -13.67 -8.63 6.84
C PHE A 32 -14.14 -8.40 5.41
N TYR A 33 -14.17 -7.13 5.00
CA TYR A 33 -14.72 -6.67 3.73
C TYR A 33 -13.70 -5.80 3.01
N LEU A 34 -13.70 -5.87 1.68
CA LEU A 34 -12.93 -5.00 0.81
C LEU A 34 -13.81 -3.84 0.33
N VAL A 35 -13.23 -2.65 0.31
CA VAL A 35 -13.82 -1.43 -0.24
C VAL A 35 -12.71 -0.63 -0.92
N ASP A 36 -13.02 0.07 -2.01
CA ASP A 36 -12.06 0.92 -2.70
C ASP A 36 -12.27 2.38 -2.29
N VAL A 37 -11.16 3.04 -1.92
CA VAL A 37 -11.14 4.44 -1.51
C VAL A 37 -10.34 5.25 -2.52
N MET A 38 -10.95 6.27 -3.09
CA MET A 38 -10.33 7.19 -4.02
C MET A 38 -9.66 8.32 -3.25
N VAL A 39 -8.34 8.43 -3.43
CA VAL A 39 -7.49 9.40 -2.75
C VAL A 39 -6.88 10.34 -3.77
N LYS A 40 -7.19 11.63 -3.66
CA LYS A 40 -6.64 12.66 -4.54
C LYS A 40 -5.16 12.90 -4.26
N ARG A 41 -4.38 13.14 -5.31
CA ARG A 41 -3.01 13.66 -5.22
C ARG A 41 -3.05 15.17 -5.44
N LEU A 42 -2.04 15.86 -4.91
CA LEU A 42 -1.77 17.28 -5.20
C LEU A 42 -1.62 17.62 -6.69
N SER A 43 -1.45 16.62 -7.55
CA SER A 43 -1.24 16.78 -8.99
C SER A 43 -2.50 16.50 -9.82
N GLU A 44 -3.70 16.69 -9.26
CA GLU A 44 -5.02 16.41 -9.88
C GLU A 44 -5.26 14.93 -10.28
N SER A 45 -4.27 14.06 -10.11
CA SER A 45 -4.41 12.62 -10.32
C SER A 45 -4.97 11.96 -9.07
N GLN A 46 -5.65 10.82 -9.22
CA GLN A 46 -6.18 10.05 -8.10
C GLN A 46 -5.57 8.65 -8.02
N ASP A 47 -5.51 8.11 -6.81
CA ASP A 47 -5.23 6.70 -6.54
C ASP A 47 -6.50 6.02 -6.02
N ILE A 48 -6.83 4.85 -6.55
CA ILE A 48 -7.88 4.00 -5.98
C ILE A 48 -7.17 2.97 -5.10
N ILE A 49 -7.35 3.06 -3.78
CA ILE A 49 -6.65 2.24 -2.81
C ILE A 49 -7.63 1.21 -2.22
N PRO A 50 -7.35 -0.10 -2.33
CA PRO A 50 -8.17 -1.12 -1.71
C PRO A 50 -7.93 -1.12 -0.20
N VAL A 51 -9.02 -1.10 0.55
CA VAL A 51 -9.06 -1.10 2.00
C VAL A 51 -9.78 -2.35 2.48
N MET A 52 -9.17 -3.03 3.44
CA MET A 52 -9.76 -4.13 4.17
C MET A 52 -10.29 -3.60 5.50
N VAL A 53 -11.60 -3.66 5.69
CA VAL A 53 -12.30 -3.17 6.88
C VAL A 53 -12.94 -4.33 7.64
N SER A 54 -13.02 -4.20 8.97
CA SER A 54 -13.82 -5.10 9.80
C SER A 54 -15.26 -4.60 9.86
N GLU A 55 -16.23 -5.52 9.85
CA GLU A 55 -17.65 -5.22 10.09
C GLU A 55 -17.91 -4.57 11.46
N ARG A 56 -16.94 -4.61 12.39
CA ARG A 56 -17.02 -3.92 13.68
C ARG A 56 -16.74 -2.42 13.60
N LEU A 57 -16.11 -1.95 12.51
CA LEU A 57 -15.75 -0.54 12.33
C LEU A 57 -16.85 0.25 11.59
N VAL A 58 -17.65 -0.42 10.78
CA VAL A 58 -18.67 0.20 9.91
C VAL A 58 -19.76 -0.80 9.55
N ASP A 59 -21.00 -0.33 9.38
CA ASP A 59 -22.11 -1.16 8.89
C ASP A 59 -21.93 -1.49 7.40
N VAL A 60 -21.26 -2.59 7.13
CA VAL A 60 -20.94 -3.08 5.77
C VAL A 60 -22.17 -3.45 4.92
N SER A 61 -23.39 -3.40 5.47
CA SER A 61 -24.61 -3.63 4.70
C SER A 61 -25.14 -2.38 3.98
N GLN A 62 -24.67 -1.19 4.37
CA GLN A 62 -25.07 0.08 3.78
C GLN A 62 -24.19 0.46 2.58
N ASP A 63 -24.74 1.27 1.68
CA ASP A 63 -23.99 1.88 0.59
C ASP A 63 -23.47 3.25 1.04
N TYR A 64 -22.14 3.36 1.16
CA TYR A 64 -21.45 4.59 1.54
C TYR A 64 -20.69 5.20 0.35
N GLN A 65 -20.96 4.79 -0.89
CA GLN A 65 -20.32 5.41 -2.06
C GLN A 65 -20.60 6.92 -2.11
N GLY A 66 -19.56 7.71 -2.33
CA GLY A 66 -19.60 9.17 -2.26
C GLY A 66 -19.28 9.77 -0.88
N GLU A 67 -19.31 8.96 0.18
CA GLU A 67 -18.96 9.41 1.53
C GLU A 67 -17.44 9.48 1.70
N TRP A 68 -17.00 10.47 2.47
CA TRP A 68 -15.58 10.68 2.78
C TRP A 68 -15.22 10.02 4.10
N ILE A 69 -14.09 9.30 4.08
CA ILE A 69 -13.56 8.63 5.26
C ILE A 69 -12.09 8.95 5.46
N CYS A 70 -11.68 9.00 6.72
CA CYS A 70 -10.29 8.95 7.16
C CYS A 70 -10.03 7.58 7.78
N ILE A 71 -8.98 6.91 7.32
CA ILE A 71 -8.57 5.59 7.78
C ILE A 71 -7.15 5.68 8.34
N SER A 72 -6.99 5.18 9.56
CA SER A 72 -5.68 4.89 10.14
C SER A 72 -5.50 3.37 10.26
N GLY A 73 -4.34 2.87 9.82
CA GLY A 73 -4.16 1.43 9.66
C GLY A 73 -2.75 1.02 9.26
N GLN A 74 -2.66 -0.11 8.55
CA GLN A 74 -1.40 -0.70 8.11
C GLN A 74 -1.50 -1.13 6.65
N PHE A 75 -0.43 -0.96 5.86
CA PHE A 75 -0.42 -1.46 4.49
C PHE A 75 0.01 -2.92 4.48
N ARG A 76 -0.95 -3.83 4.28
CA ARG A 76 -0.72 -5.27 4.38
C ARG A 76 -0.66 -5.92 3.02
N SER A 77 0.10 -7.01 2.97
CA SER A 77 0.25 -7.89 1.83
C SER A 77 -0.07 -9.33 2.22
N TYR A 78 -0.60 -10.08 1.26
CA TYR A 78 -0.72 -11.53 1.35
C TYR A 78 -0.68 -12.15 -0.05
N ASN A 79 -0.25 -13.41 -0.13
CA ASN A 79 -0.32 -14.17 -1.36
C ASN A 79 -1.71 -14.81 -1.46
N ARG A 80 -2.46 -14.45 -2.50
CA ARG A 80 -3.66 -15.16 -2.90
C ARG A 80 -3.24 -16.29 -3.84
N HIS A 81 -3.51 -17.53 -3.41
CA HIS A 81 -3.31 -18.72 -4.22
C HIS A 81 -4.55 -18.92 -5.08
N GLU A 82 -4.41 -18.68 -6.39
CA GLU A 82 -5.38 -19.07 -7.40
C GLU A 82 -4.83 -20.30 -8.12
N GLU A 83 -5.70 -21.18 -8.64
CA GLU A 83 -5.36 -22.56 -9.11
C GLU A 83 -4.07 -22.71 -9.92
N LYS A 84 -3.63 -21.66 -10.64
CA LYS A 84 -2.42 -21.69 -11.48
C LYS A 84 -1.39 -20.60 -11.16
N LYS A 85 -1.67 -19.63 -10.28
CA LYS A 85 -0.82 -18.44 -10.08
C LYS A 85 -0.93 -17.90 -8.64
N ASN A 86 0.22 -17.50 -8.09
CA ASN A 86 0.27 -16.71 -6.86
C ASN A 86 0.19 -15.23 -7.22
N ARG A 87 -0.75 -14.51 -6.60
CA ARG A 87 -0.88 -13.05 -6.73
C ARG A 87 -0.63 -12.40 -5.38
N LEU A 88 0.36 -11.52 -5.31
CA LEU A 88 0.54 -10.64 -4.16
C LEU A 88 -0.61 -9.62 -4.17
N VAL A 89 -1.43 -9.66 -3.14
CA VAL A 89 -2.49 -8.67 -2.89
C VAL A 89 -1.97 -7.71 -1.84
N LEU A 90 -2.21 -6.42 -2.07
CA LEU A 90 -1.87 -5.33 -1.17
C LEU A 90 -3.14 -4.53 -0.88
N SER A 91 -3.38 -4.21 0.39
CA SER A 91 -4.53 -3.42 0.83
C SER A 91 -4.21 -2.71 2.15
N VAL A 92 -4.83 -1.56 2.38
CA VAL A 92 -4.79 -0.91 3.70
C VAL A 92 -5.70 -1.68 4.64
N PHE A 93 -5.16 -2.26 5.69
CA PHE A 93 -5.94 -2.86 6.77
C PHE A 93 -6.35 -1.77 7.75
N ALA A 94 -7.63 -1.41 7.75
CA ALA A 94 -8.19 -0.38 8.61
C ALA A 94 -8.17 -0.85 10.07
N ARG A 95 -7.59 -0.02 10.95
CA ARG A 95 -7.67 -0.19 12.40
C ARG A 95 -8.67 0.78 13.01
N GLU A 96 -8.70 1.98 12.45
CA GLU A 96 -9.63 3.05 12.78
C GLU A 96 -10.19 3.59 11.47
N LEU A 97 -11.48 3.91 11.49
CA LEU A 97 -12.21 4.50 10.38
C LEU A 97 -13.16 5.54 10.97
N SER A 98 -13.16 6.74 10.39
CA SER A 98 -14.09 7.80 10.74
C SER A 98 -14.62 8.47 9.47
N PHE A 99 -15.92 8.73 9.43
CA PHE A 99 -16.51 9.61 8.43
C PHE A 99 -16.09 11.06 8.70
N VAL A 100 -15.80 11.79 7.64
CA VAL A 100 -15.36 13.19 7.68
C VAL A 100 -16.15 14.00 6.66
N GLU A 101 -16.26 15.31 6.89
CA GLU A 101 -16.77 16.22 5.86
C GLU A 101 -15.76 16.36 4.71
N GLU A 102 -16.22 16.83 3.55
CA GLU A 102 -15.42 16.97 2.33
C GLU A 102 -14.12 17.79 2.55
N GLU A 103 -13.13 17.50 1.71
CA GLU A 103 -11.71 17.91 1.73
C GLU A 103 -11.34 19.19 2.53
N ASP A 104 -10.51 19.02 3.57
CA ASP A 104 -9.60 20.08 4.03
C ASP A 104 -8.25 19.89 3.30
N ASP A 105 -8.00 20.70 2.28
CA ASP A 105 -6.77 20.72 1.46
C ASP A 105 -5.48 20.84 2.29
N SER A 106 -5.58 21.24 3.57
CA SER A 106 -4.44 21.31 4.48
C SER A 106 -4.01 19.94 5.04
N VAL A 107 -4.86 18.92 4.95
CA VAL A 107 -4.60 17.58 5.50
C VAL A 107 -4.00 16.68 4.42
N LYS A 108 -2.75 16.26 4.65
CA LYS A 108 -2.08 15.24 3.82
C LYS A 108 -2.86 13.92 3.86
N SER A 109 -3.66 13.68 2.82
CA SER A 109 -4.61 12.58 2.64
C SER A 109 -4.02 11.20 2.31
N ASN A 110 -2.69 11.10 2.14
CA ASN A 110 -2.04 9.83 1.81
C ASN A 110 -0.62 9.80 2.38
N GLN A 111 -0.47 9.16 3.54
CA GLN A 111 0.80 9.04 4.24
C GLN A 111 1.03 7.59 4.62
N ILE A 112 2.25 7.13 4.39
CA ILE A 112 2.71 5.84 4.88
C ILE A 112 4.11 5.96 5.46
N TYR A 113 4.30 5.29 6.60
CA TYR A 113 5.59 5.04 7.22
C TYR A 113 5.81 3.54 7.35
N LEU A 114 6.99 3.06 6.94
CA LEU A 114 7.42 1.68 7.06
C LEU A 114 8.79 1.60 7.70
N ASP A 115 8.95 0.69 8.64
CA ASP A 115 10.21 0.25 9.23
C ASP A 115 10.36 -1.24 8.92
N GLY A 116 11.33 -1.56 8.07
CA GLY A 116 11.49 -2.91 7.55
C GLY A 116 12.85 -3.19 6.95
N TYR A 117 12.94 -4.30 6.21
CA TYR A 117 14.22 -4.84 5.74
C TYR A 117 14.19 -5.10 4.24
N ILE A 118 15.30 -4.84 3.56
CA ILE A 118 15.44 -5.09 2.12
C ILE A 118 15.39 -6.59 1.82
N CYS A 119 14.40 -7.05 1.04
CA CYS A 119 14.22 -8.47 0.70
C CYS A 119 15.00 -8.92 -0.53
N LYS A 120 15.25 -8.00 -1.45
CA LYS A 120 15.86 -8.26 -2.76
C LYS A 120 16.81 -7.12 -3.12
N PRO A 121 17.86 -7.38 -3.92
CA PRO A 121 18.73 -6.32 -4.40
C PRO A 121 17.90 -5.19 -5.07
N PRO A 122 18.13 -3.92 -4.72
CA PRO A 122 17.50 -2.78 -5.38
C PRO A 122 17.68 -2.80 -6.90
N VAL A 123 16.63 -2.49 -7.65
CA VAL A 123 16.67 -2.45 -9.13
C VAL A 123 16.70 -1.01 -9.61
N TYR A 124 17.90 -0.47 -9.76
CA TYR A 124 18.12 0.89 -10.27
C TYR A 124 18.08 0.96 -11.80
N ARG A 125 17.38 1.96 -12.35
CA ARG A 125 17.36 2.24 -13.79
C ARG A 125 17.01 3.70 -14.10
N LYS A 126 17.18 4.11 -15.36
CA LYS A 126 16.66 5.37 -15.90
C LYS A 126 15.45 5.10 -16.79
N THR A 127 14.41 5.92 -16.66
CA THR A 127 13.28 5.90 -17.60
C THR A 127 13.71 6.44 -18.96
N PRO A 128 12.93 6.24 -20.05
CA PRO A 128 13.22 6.85 -21.35
C PRO A 128 13.36 8.37 -21.32
N LEU A 129 12.72 9.04 -20.34
CA LEU A 129 12.82 10.49 -20.11
C LEU A 129 13.98 10.87 -19.17
N GLY A 130 14.91 9.95 -18.90
CA GLY A 130 16.10 10.18 -18.07
C GLY A 130 15.85 10.26 -16.56
N ARG A 131 14.62 9.98 -16.08
CA ARG A 131 14.33 9.99 -14.64
C ARG A 131 14.96 8.77 -13.98
N GLU A 132 15.72 8.98 -12.92
CA GLU A 132 16.34 7.91 -12.14
C GLU A 132 15.34 7.31 -11.17
N ILE A 133 15.20 5.99 -11.18
CA ILE A 133 14.29 5.25 -10.33
C ILE A 133 14.97 4.00 -9.76
N ALA A 134 14.52 3.56 -8.58
CA ALA A 134 14.93 2.28 -8.01
C ALA A 134 13.72 1.55 -7.42
N ASP A 135 13.48 0.32 -7.85
CA ASP A 135 12.47 -0.55 -7.20
C ASP A 135 13.11 -1.20 -5.97
N LEU A 136 12.37 -1.19 -4.86
CA LEU A 136 12.69 -1.90 -3.63
C LEU A 136 11.56 -2.88 -3.29
N LEU A 137 11.91 -3.96 -2.59
CA LEU A 137 10.95 -4.83 -1.93
C LEU A 137 11.32 -4.93 -0.46
N ILE A 138 10.42 -4.49 0.41
CA ILE A 138 10.65 -4.37 1.85
C ILE A 138 9.84 -5.42 2.59
N ALA A 139 10.45 -6.12 3.55
CA ALA A 139 9.75 -6.96 4.52
C ALA A 139 9.48 -6.14 5.79
N VAL A 140 8.21 -5.98 6.13
CA VAL A 140 7.77 -5.32 7.35
C VAL A 140 7.17 -6.37 8.28
N ASN A 141 7.81 -6.58 9.42
CA ASN A 141 7.50 -7.72 10.28
C ASN A 141 6.17 -7.52 11.03
N ARG A 142 5.38 -8.59 11.09
CA ARG A 142 4.09 -8.68 11.78
C ARG A 142 4.16 -9.72 12.91
N PRO A 143 3.26 -9.64 13.91
CA PRO A 143 3.16 -10.67 14.93
C PRO A 143 3.00 -12.07 14.34
N TYR A 144 3.35 -13.08 15.13
CA TYR A 144 3.24 -14.51 14.77
C TYR A 144 4.12 -14.93 13.57
N GLY A 145 5.29 -14.30 13.43
CA GLY A 145 6.29 -14.71 12.43
C GLY A 145 5.87 -14.45 10.98
N LYS A 146 4.92 -13.54 10.75
CA LYS A 146 4.49 -13.11 9.42
C LYS A 146 5.22 -11.83 9.04
N SER A 147 5.31 -11.54 7.74
CA SER A 147 5.83 -10.26 7.25
C SER A 147 4.98 -9.78 6.07
N ASP A 148 4.85 -8.46 5.94
CA ASP A 148 4.33 -7.82 4.74
C ASP A 148 5.47 -7.55 3.76
N TYR A 149 5.30 -7.95 2.51
CA TYR A 149 6.24 -7.70 1.43
C TYR A 149 5.71 -6.55 0.57
N ILE A 150 6.26 -5.36 0.78
CA ILE A 150 5.75 -4.11 0.21
C ILE A 150 6.70 -3.62 -0.89
N PRO A 151 6.24 -3.53 -2.14
CA PRO A 151 6.98 -2.89 -3.22
C PRO A 151 7.06 -1.38 -2.97
N CYS A 152 8.24 -0.80 -3.15
CA CYS A 152 8.46 0.64 -3.06
C CYS A 152 9.21 1.13 -4.30
N ILE A 153 8.93 2.35 -4.73
CA ILE A 153 9.62 3.02 -5.84
C ILE A 153 10.27 4.30 -5.34
N CYS A 154 11.60 4.38 -5.50
CA CYS A 154 12.39 5.55 -5.18
C CYS A 154 12.64 6.38 -6.45
N TRP A 155 12.76 7.70 -6.28
CA TRP A 155 12.91 8.66 -7.39
C TRP A 155 14.15 9.54 -7.22
N GLY A 156 14.84 9.87 -8.31
CA GLY A 156 15.92 10.85 -8.35
C GLY A 156 17.04 10.55 -7.35
N ARG A 157 17.30 11.48 -6.41
CA ARG A 157 18.34 11.32 -5.38
C ARG A 157 18.08 10.10 -4.48
N ASN A 158 16.82 9.85 -4.13
CA ASN A 158 16.42 8.67 -3.34
C ASN A 158 16.73 7.38 -4.10
N ALA A 159 16.51 7.35 -5.42
CA ALA A 159 16.82 6.18 -6.24
C ALA A 159 18.32 5.85 -6.26
N ARG A 160 19.16 6.88 -6.43
CA ARG A 160 20.63 6.70 -6.37
C ARG A 160 21.09 6.24 -5.00
N TYR A 161 20.57 6.86 -3.93
CA TYR A 161 20.90 6.45 -2.57
C TYR A 161 20.50 5.00 -2.28
N ALA A 162 19.27 4.62 -2.62
CA ALA A 162 18.75 3.27 -2.42
C ALA A 162 19.50 2.20 -3.22
N SER A 163 20.12 2.57 -4.35
CA SER A 163 20.84 1.61 -5.21
C SER A 163 22.03 0.94 -4.54
N ALA A 164 22.56 1.54 -3.48
CA ALA A 164 23.67 1.00 -2.69
C ALA A 164 23.23 0.06 -1.55
N PHE A 165 21.92 -0.11 -1.33
CA PHE A 165 21.44 -0.90 -0.19
C PHE A 165 21.61 -2.40 -0.44
N ALA A 166 21.94 -3.14 0.62
CA ALA A 166 22.11 -4.58 0.59
C ALA A 166 20.85 -5.31 1.07
N VAL A 167 20.67 -6.56 0.61
CA VAL A 167 19.65 -7.47 1.16
C VAL A 167 19.88 -7.66 2.65
N GLY A 168 18.81 -7.61 3.44
CA GLY A 168 18.84 -7.63 4.89
C GLY A 168 19.11 -6.28 5.54
N GLY A 169 19.40 -5.23 4.77
CA GLY A 169 19.56 -3.87 5.29
C GLY A 169 18.28 -3.34 5.93
N HIS A 170 18.40 -2.77 7.13
CA HIS A 170 17.31 -2.13 7.86
C HIS A 170 17.06 -0.73 7.30
N VAL A 171 15.80 -0.44 6.98
CA VAL A 171 15.42 0.79 6.29
C VAL A 171 14.12 1.37 6.83
N LEU A 172 14.08 2.69 6.89
CA LEU A 172 12.89 3.47 7.22
C LEU A 172 12.41 4.17 5.95
N ILE A 173 11.12 4.08 5.65
CA ILE A 173 10.51 4.64 4.43
C ILE A 173 9.32 5.50 4.81
N TRP A 174 9.27 6.69 4.22
CA TRP A 174 8.09 7.53 4.18
C TRP A 174 7.66 7.75 2.74
N GLY A 175 6.36 7.85 2.52
CA GLY A 175 5.84 8.04 1.19
C GLY A 175 4.32 8.15 1.15
N ARG A 176 3.78 7.78 -0.01
CA ARG A 176 2.35 7.61 -0.25
C ARG A 176 2.10 6.29 -0.95
N ILE A 177 0.94 5.70 -0.73
CA ILE A 177 0.49 4.53 -1.49
C ILE A 177 0.07 5.02 -2.88
N GLN A 178 0.51 4.33 -3.92
CA GLN A 178 0.08 4.60 -5.28
C GLN A 178 -0.34 3.33 -6.01
N SER A 179 -1.20 3.51 -6.99
CA SER A 179 -1.61 2.51 -7.96
C SER A 179 -0.90 2.76 -9.29
N ARG A 180 -0.56 1.69 -10.00
CA ARG A 180 -0.07 1.74 -11.38
C ARG A 180 -0.70 0.66 -12.23
N GLU A 181 -1.13 1.05 -13.42
CA GLU A 181 -1.67 0.11 -14.40
C GLU A 181 -0.55 -0.44 -15.28
N TYR A 182 -0.65 -1.72 -15.62
CA TYR A 182 0.26 -2.37 -16.55
C TYR A 182 -0.48 -3.41 -17.39
N MET A 183 0.02 -3.64 -18.60
CA MET A 183 -0.49 -4.71 -19.47
C MET A 183 0.32 -5.98 -19.20
N LYS A 184 -0.36 -7.04 -18.77
CA LYS A 184 0.23 -8.37 -18.65
C LYS A 184 -0.08 -9.16 -19.92
N ARG A 185 0.96 -9.54 -20.64
CA ARG A 185 0.83 -10.48 -21.76
C ARG A 185 0.51 -11.88 -21.24
N LEU A 186 -0.64 -12.44 -21.64
CA LEU A 186 -1.08 -13.79 -21.28
C LEU A 186 -0.69 -14.80 -22.36
N SER A 187 -0.72 -14.39 -23.62
CA SER A 187 -0.31 -15.17 -24.79
C SER A 187 0.22 -14.23 -25.89
N GLU A 188 0.50 -14.75 -27.08
CA GLU A 188 0.95 -13.90 -28.18
C GLU A 188 -0.08 -12.83 -28.56
N THR A 189 -1.37 -13.14 -28.42
CA THR A 189 -2.52 -12.33 -28.85
C THR A 189 -3.31 -11.72 -27.69
N GLU A 190 -3.14 -12.23 -26.46
CA GLU A 190 -3.94 -11.83 -25.31
C GLU A 190 -3.14 -10.97 -24.33
N MET A 191 -3.69 -9.81 -24.00
CA MET A 191 -3.16 -8.89 -22.99
C MET A 191 -4.26 -8.58 -21.97
N GLU A 192 -3.88 -8.57 -20.70
CA GLU A 192 -4.77 -8.28 -19.58
C GLU A 192 -4.27 -7.03 -18.85
N LYS A 193 -5.14 -6.01 -18.72
CA LYS A 193 -4.85 -4.83 -17.91
C LYS A 193 -4.88 -5.21 -16.44
N ARG A 194 -3.85 -4.85 -15.68
CA ARG A 194 -3.75 -5.12 -14.24
C ARG A 194 -3.29 -3.89 -13.48
N THR A 195 -3.71 -3.81 -12.22
CA THR A 195 -3.26 -2.77 -11.29
C THR A 195 -2.28 -3.38 -10.29
N ALA A 196 -1.16 -2.70 -10.08
CA ALA A 196 -0.21 -2.98 -9.01
C ALA A 196 -0.22 -1.82 -8.02
N TYR A 197 -0.01 -2.14 -6.76
CA TYR A 197 0.11 -1.16 -5.68
C TYR A 197 1.55 -1.15 -5.15
N GLU A 198 2.04 0.03 -4.82
CA GLU A 198 3.40 0.24 -4.32
C GLU A 198 3.47 1.53 -3.51
N VAL A 199 4.55 1.71 -2.76
CA VAL A 199 4.83 2.95 -2.04
C VAL A 199 5.71 3.87 -2.88
N SER A 200 5.20 5.06 -3.20
CA SER A 200 5.98 6.14 -3.81
C SER A 200 6.81 6.83 -2.72
N VAL A 201 8.11 6.59 -2.70
CA VAL A 201 9.00 7.00 -1.61
C VAL A 201 9.33 8.49 -1.70
N SER A 202 8.96 9.24 -0.66
CA SER A 202 9.32 10.66 -0.49
C SER A 202 10.61 10.83 0.31
N LYS A 203 10.84 9.97 1.30
CA LYS A 203 12.05 9.94 2.13
C LYS A 203 12.38 8.48 2.46
N LEU A 204 13.68 8.16 2.49
CA LEU A 204 14.17 6.89 3.01
C LEU A 204 15.46 7.10 3.80
N GLU A 205 15.66 6.25 4.78
CA GLU A 205 16.87 6.20 5.60
C GLU A 205 17.35 4.75 5.67
N TYR A 206 18.67 4.56 5.57
CA TYR A 206 19.30 3.29 5.91
C TYR A 206 19.63 3.37 7.41
N SER A 207 18.98 2.54 8.22
CA SER A 207 19.21 2.52 9.65
C SER A 207 20.38 1.60 9.95
N GLU A 208 21.42 2.16 10.56
CA GLU A 208 22.48 1.34 11.16
C GLU A 208 21.89 0.67 12.40
N SER A 209 22.08 -0.64 12.49
CA SER A 209 21.58 -1.48 13.59
C SER A 209 22.34 -1.20 14.89
#